data_AF-A0A6M6DZX1-F1
#
_entry.id   AF-A0A6M6DZX1-F1
#
_cell.length_a   1.000
_cell.length_b   1.000
_cell.length_c   1.000
_cell.angle_alpha   90.00
_cell.angle_beta   90.00
_cell.angle_gamma   90.00
#
_symmetry.space_group_name_H-M   'P 1'
#
loop_
_entity.id
_entity.type
_entity.pdbx_description
1 polymer ?
#
loop_
_entity_poly.entity_id
_entity_poly.type
_entity_poly.pdbx_seq_one_letter_code
_entity_poly.pdbx_strand_id
1 'polypeptide(L)'
;MTKSLEQLEDECRIAYKQHIPAINKYEKTFEETKKALKTLSIDADEKIIFCTEFIAGSASYGQFIVTNRQCIISKPRLTRLEVEYYHFDKIRSVKIKKSIMKSLVQIHLDAGKDIEFTHLKCDKVVNVINKAINDYKYPKVKKIEKEEVKATDEQDPISEIERLGSLFEKKLITEEEFNLLKNKVINGL
;
A
#
# COMPACT_ATOMS: atom_id res chain seq x y z
N MET A 1 17.69 -6.52 -0.38
CA MET A 1 18.38 -5.96 -1.57
C MET A 1 17.33 -5.25 -2.41
N THR A 2 17.62 -4.04 -2.89
CA THR A 2 16.71 -3.27 -3.76
C THR A 2 16.97 -3.61 -5.23
N LYS A 3 15.97 -3.42 -6.10
CA LYS A 3 16.15 -3.59 -7.56
C LYS A 3 17.15 -2.58 -8.10
N SER A 4 17.95 -2.98 -9.09
CA SER A 4 18.77 -2.04 -9.86
C SER A 4 17.88 -1.13 -10.73
N LEU A 5 18.43 0.01 -11.18
CA LEU A 5 17.70 0.91 -12.08
C LEU A 5 17.29 0.22 -13.39
N GLU A 6 18.16 -0.62 -13.94
CA GLU A 6 17.88 -1.38 -15.17
C GLU A 6 16.71 -2.36 -14.97
N GLN A 7 16.71 -3.10 -13.86
CA GLN A 7 15.59 -3.99 -13.51
C GLN A 7 14.28 -3.21 -13.32
N LEU A 8 14.33 -2.04 -12.68
CA LEU A 8 13.16 -1.18 -12.51
C LEU A 8 12.61 -0.66 -13.83
N GLU A 9 13.49 -0.16 -14.71
CA GLU A 9 13.09 0.32 -16.04
C GLU A 9 12.44 -0.80 -16.86
N ASP A 10 13.02 -2.00 -16.85
CA ASP A 10 12.51 -3.14 -17.62
C ASP A 10 11.17 -3.65 -17.08
N GLU A 11 11.05 -3.86 -15.77
CA GLU A 11 9.79 -4.30 -15.16
C GLU A 11 8.69 -3.25 -15.34
N CYS A 12 9.00 -1.97 -15.17
CA CYS A 12 8.03 -0.89 -15.44
C CYS A 12 7.61 -0.87 -16.91
N ARG A 13 8.56 -1.02 -17.85
CA ARG A 13 8.25 -1.04 -19.29
C ARG A 13 7.34 -2.20 -19.63
N ILE A 14 7.60 -3.40 -19.10
CA ILE A 14 6.76 -4.58 -19.29
C ILE A 14 5.35 -4.32 -18.74
N ALA A 15 5.23 -3.86 -17.49
CA ALA A 15 3.95 -3.56 -16.86
C ALA A 15 3.19 -2.45 -17.62
N TYR A 16 3.88 -1.45 -18.12
CA TYR A 16 3.31 -0.37 -18.93
C TYR A 16 2.73 -0.92 -20.24
N LYS A 17 3.49 -1.74 -20.97
CA LYS A 17 3.07 -2.36 -22.23
C LYS A 17 1.86 -3.28 -22.08
N GLN A 18 1.79 -4.07 -21.01
CA GLN A 18 0.67 -4.98 -20.74
C GLN A 18 -0.68 -4.25 -20.65
N HIS A 19 -0.66 -2.94 -20.35
CA HIS A 19 -1.86 -2.12 -20.22
C HIS A 19 -2.10 -1.21 -21.43
N ILE A 20 -1.34 -1.38 -22.53
CA ILE A 20 -1.64 -0.78 -23.83
C ILE A 20 -2.65 -1.69 -24.57
N PRO A 21 -3.71 -1.15 -25.20
CA PRO A 21 -4.13 0.25 -25.24
C PRO A 21 -5.17 0.58 -24.15
N ALA A 22 -5.44 -0.35 -23.24
CA ALA A 22 -6.56 -0.25 -22.32
C ALA A 22 -6.46 1.00 -21.45
N ILE A 23 -5.27 1.27 -20.90
CA ILE A 23 -4.97 2.38 -20.00
C ILE A 23 -3.92 3.29 -20.61
N ASN A 24 -2.80 2.71 -21.01
CA ASN A 24 -1.65 3.40 -21.58
C ASN A 24 -1.84 3.57 -23.10
N LYS A 25 -1.28 4.65 -23.67
CA LYS A 25 -1.48 5.00 -25.08
C LYS A 25 -0.32 4.57 -25.98
N TYR A 26 0.91 4.98 -25.65
CA TYR A 26 2.09 4.75 -26.47
C TYR A 26 3.31 4.41 -25.61
N GLU A 27 4.17 3.52 -26.09
CA GLU A 27 5.43 3.19 -25.40
C GLU A 27 6.37 4.40 -25.28
N LYS A 28 6.42 5.28 -26.29
CA LYS A 28 7.26 6.48 -26.28
C LYS A 28 7.04 7.34 -25.02
N THR A 29 5.80 7.38 -24.55
CA THR A 29 5.41 8.11 -23.36
C THR A 29 6.09 7.59 -22.08
N PHE A 30 6.32 6.29 -21.98
CA PHE A 30 7.12 5.71 -20.91
C PHE A 30 8.57 6.22 -20.95
N GLU A 31 9.19 6.24 -22.13
CA GLU A 31 10.58 6.70 -22.27
C GLU A 31 10.76 8.19 -21.92
N GLU A 32 9.74 9.02 -22.15
CA GLU A 32 9.74 10.43 -21.74
C GLU A 32 9.65 10.62 -20.22
N THR A 33 9.05 9.66 -19.53
CA THR A 33 8.71 9.76 -18.10
C THR A 33 9.55 8.85 -17.19
N LYS A 34 10.32 7.91 -17.74
CA LYS A 34 11.15 6.95 -16.99
C LYS A 34 12.21 7.59 -16.09
N LYS A 35 12.58 8.85 -16.33
CA LYS A 35 13.46 9.61 -15.42
C LYS A 35 12.91 9.64 -13.99
N ALA A 36 11.59 9.56 -13.83
CA ALA A 36 10.89 9.45 -12.56
C ALA A 36 11.24 8.17 -11.77
N LEU A 37 11.83 7.15 -12.41
CA LEU A 37 12.20 5.87 -11.80
C LEU A 37 13.55 5.93 -11.06
N LYS A 38 14.41 6.91 -11.36
CA LYS A 38 15.78 7.01 -10.81
C LYS A 38 15.85 7.14 -9.29
N THR A 39 14.77 7.60 -8.69
CA THR A 39 14.65 7.85 -7.25
C THR A 39 13.79 6.80 -6.54
N LEU A 40 13.36 5.76 -7.26
CA LEU A 40 12.57 4.68 -6.69
C LEU A 40 13.46 3.68 -5.95
N SER A 41 12.96 3.20 -4.83
CA SER A 41 13.55 2.12 -4.04
C SER A 41 12.46 1.06 -3.85
N ILE A 42 12.58 -0.04 -4.59
CA ILE A 42 11.66 -1.18 -4.52
C ILE A 42 12.49 -2.40 -4.19
N ASP A 43 11.98 -3.25 -3.30
CA ASP A 43 12.67 -4.48 -2.91
C ASP A 43 12.82 -5.42 -4.10
N ALA A 44 13.91 -6.20 -4.12
CA ALA A 44 14.19 -7.11 -5.23
C ALA A 44 13.07 -8.15 -5.46
N ASP A 45 12.41 -8.59 -4.39
CA ASP A 45 11.34 -9.59 -4.40
C ASP A 45 9.93 -9.01 -4.66
N GLU A 46 9.80 -7.69 -4.58
CA GLU A 46 8.57 -6.98 -4.89
C GLU A 46 8.35 -6.94 -6.41
N LYS A 47 7.12 -7.23 -6.86
CA LYS A 47 6.78 -7.34 -8.29
C LYS A 47 5.99 -6.14 -8.74
N ILE A 48 6.40 -5.50 -9.83
CA ILE A 48 5.64 -4.42 -10.45
C ILE A 48 4.48 -5.01 -11.25
N ILE A 49 3.26 -4.66 -10.87
CA ILE A 49 2.01 -5.15 -11.49
C ILE A 49 1.53 -4.17 -12.55
N PHE A 50 1.66 -2.87 -12.27
CA PHE A 50 1.11 -1.83 -13.12
C PHE A 50 1.98 -0.58 -13.08
N CYS A 51 2.09 0.08 -14.23
CA CYS A 51 2.83 1.31 -14.41
C CYS A 51 2.08 2.18 -15.42
N THR A 52 1.83 3.44 -15.07
CA THR A 52 1.14 4.41 -15.93
C THR A 52 1.59 5.82 -15.62
N GLU A 53 1.50 6.69 -16.61
CA GLU A 53 1.68 8.13 -16.38
C GLU A 53 0.42 8.75 -15.77
N PHE A 54 0.54 9.91 -15.15
CA PHE A 54 -0.62 10.72 -14.77
C PHE A 54 -0.31 12.20 -14.91
N ILE A 55 -1.36 13.02 -14.96
CA ILE A 55 -1.21 14.48 -15.09
C ILE A 55 -0.94 15.07 -13.69
N ALA A 56 0.28 15.55 -13.46
CA ALA A 56 0.76 16.09 -12.18
C ALA A 56 0.66 17.63 -12.09
N GLY A 57 0.26 18.30 -13.18
CA GLY A 57 0.11 19.75 -13.27
C GLY A 57 -0.30 20.18 -14.67
N SER A 58 -0.23 21.47 -14.97
CA SER A 58 -0.66 22.02 -16.27
C SER A 58 0.21 21.56 -17.45
N ALA A 59 1.47 21.20 -17.20
CA ALA A 59 2.42 20.81 -18.24
C ALA A 59 3.37 19.68 -17.79
N SER A 60 3.06 18.99 -16.70
CA SER A 60 3.93 17.95 -16.13
C SER A 60 3.18 16.64 -15.93
N TYR A 61 3.90 15.55 -16.19
CA TYR A 61 3.45 14.19 -15.97
C TYR A 61 4.24 13.55 -14.83
N GLY A 62 3.56 12.76 -14.03
CA GLY A 62 4.15 11.87 -13.04
C GLY A 62 4.00 10.41 -13.45
N GLN A 63 4.61 9.52 -12.68
CA GLN A 63 4.50 8.08 -12.80
C GLN A 63 3.76 7.50 -11.59
N PHE A 64 2.74 6.68 -11.88
CA PHE A 64 2.00 5.91 -10.89
C PHE A 64 2.30 4.43 -11.10
N ILE A 65 2.80 3.79 -10.05
CA ILE A 65 3.25 2.41 -10.08
C ILE A 65 2.49 1.65 -9.00
N VAL A 66 2.05 0.45 -9.32
CA VAL A 66 1.45 -0.47 -8.36
C VAL A 66 2.28 -1.74 -8.36
N THR A 67 2.70 -2.15 -7.18
CA THR A 67 3.39 -3.42 -6.96
C THR A 67 2.45 -4.42 -6.31
N ASN A 68 2.95 -5.62 -6.00
CA ASN A 68 2.23 -6.57 -5.17
C ASN A 68 2.21 -6.20 -3.66
N ARG A 69 2.64 -5.00 -3.26
CA ARG A 69 2.67 -4.56 -1.85
C ARG A 69 2.13 -3.14 -1.62
N GLN A 70 2.29 -2.26 -2.59
CA GLN A 70 2.07 -0.83 -2.41
C GLN A 70 1.76 -0.11 -3.73
N CYS A 71 1.17 1.07 -3.60
CA CYS A 71 1.12 2.09 -4.63
C CYS A 71 2.29 3.05 -4.45
N ILE A 72 2.86 3.52 -5.55
CA ILE A 72 3.98 4.46 -5.57
C ILE A 72 3.64 5.59 -6.54
N ILE A 73 3.83 6.83 -6.09
CA ILE A 73 3.67 8.03 -6.91
C ILE A 73 5.01 8.72 -7.00
N SER A 74 5.50 8.90 -8.23
CA SER A 74 6.66 9.74 -8.54
C SER A 74 6.21 10.93 -9.35
N LYS A 75 6.40 12.14 -8.83
CA LYS A 75 5.96 13.38 -9.49
C LYS A 75 7.05 14.45 -9.49
N PRO A 76 7.16 15.25 -10.57
CA PRO A 76 8.08 16.38 -10.58
C PRO A 76 7.57 17.51 -9.65
N ARG A 77 8.43 17.98 -8.76
CA ARG A 77 8.33 19.31 -8.13
C ARG A 77 9.39 20.24 -8.74
N LEU A 78 9.25 21.56 -8.53
CA LEU A 78 10.07 22.61 -9.16
C LEU A 78 11.57 22.29 -9.26
N THR A 79 12.17 21.67 -8.24
CA THR A 79 13.62 21.42 -8.18
C THR A 79 13.99 19.95 -7.99
N ARG A 80 13.02 19.05 -7.77
CA ARG A 80 13.29 17.63 -7.46
C ARG A 80 12.13 16.73 -7.84
N LEU A 81 12.42 15.44 -8.02
CA LEU A 81 11.40 14.40 -8.06
C LEU A 81 10.96 14.09 -6.62
N GLU A 82 9.65 14.05 -6.39
CA GLU A 82 9.06 13.59 -5.15
C GLU A 82 8.49 12.19 -5.36
N VAL A 83 8.90 11.26 -4.50
CA VAL A 83 8.38 9.89 -4.49
C VAL A 83 7.65 9.63 -3.18
N GLU A 84 6.41 9.16 -3.29
CA GLU A 84 5.55 8.82 -2.16
C GLU A 84 5.16 7.33 -2.27
N TYR A 85 5.26 6.61 -1.16
CA TYR A 85 4.99 5.16 -1.06
C TYR A 85 3.79 4.91 -0.16
N TYR A 86 2.86 4.07 -0.63
CA TYR A 86 1.58 3.82 0.02
C TYR A 86 1.29 2.32 0.05
N HIS A 87 1.67 1.68 1.15
CA HIS A 87 1.37 0.27 1.40
C HIS A 87 -0.13 0.00 1.45
N PHE A 88 -0.53 -1.16 0.94
CA PHE A 88 -1.94 -1.54 0.81
C PHE A 88 -2.67 -1.66 2.15
N ASP A 89 -1.96 -1.99 3.23
CA ASP A 89 -2.49 -2.04 4.60
C ASP A 89 -2.99 -0.67 5.10
N LYS A 90 -2.47 0.43 4.54
CA LYS A 90 -2.88 1.80 4.87
C LYS A 90 -3.97 2.36 3.95
N ILE A 91 -4.38 1.61 2.92
CA ILE A 91 -5.38 2.06 1.95
C ILE A 91 -6.75 1.54 2.37
N ARG A 92 -7.64 2.47 2.71
CA ARG A 92 -9.03 2.17 3.09
C ARG A 92 -9.91 1.85 1.88
N SER A 93 -9.80 2.65 0.82
CA SER A 93 -10.59 2.46 -0.40
C SER A 93 -10.04 3.28 -1.56
N VAL A 94 -10.30 2.83 -2.79
CA VAL A 94 -9.91 3.53 -4.01
C VAL A 94 -11.13 3.78 -4.86
N LYS A 95 -11.37 5.05 -5.24
CA LYS A 95 -12.58 5.49 -5.94
C LYS A 95 -12.26 6.52 -7.02
N ILE A 96 -13.25 6.78 -7.86
CA ILE A 96 -13.21 7.86 -8.84
C ILE A 96 -13.94 9.05 -8.24
N LYS A 97 -13.24 10.18 -8.17
CA LYS A 97 -13.85 11.46 -7.80
C LYS A 97 -14.14 12.23 -9.09
N LYS A 98 -15.43 12.34 -9.42
CA LYS A 98 -15.90 13.16 -10.54
C LYS A 98 -15.92 14.61 -10.11
N SER A 99 -15.11 15.45 -10.74
CA SER A 99 -15.22 16.91 -10.66
C SER A 99 -15.76 17.44 -11.99
N ILE A 100 -16.39 18.62 -11.96
CA ILE A 100 -17.03 19.26 -13.12
C ILE A 100 -16.08 19.36 -14.31
N MET A 101 -14.78 19.58 -14.07
CA MET A 101 -13.78 19.71 -15.13
C MET A 101 -12.97 18.44 -15.41
N LYS A 102 -12.78 17.55 -14.42
CA LYS A 102 -11.85 16.41 -14.51
C LYS A 102 -12.27 15.24 -13.64
N SER A 103 -12.00 14.02 -14.11
CA SER A 103 -12.07 12.81 -13.27
C SER A 103 -10.72 12.57 -12.60
N LEU A 104 -10.77 12.24 -11.31
CA LEU A 104 -9.60 11.98 -10.48
C LEU A 104 -9.66 10.55 -9.94
N VAL A 105 -8.49 9.91 -9.86
CA VAL A 105 -8.30 8.74 -9.01
C VAL A 105 -8.09 9.25 -7.60
N GLN A 106 -8.90 8.77 -6.65
CA GLN A 106 -8.82 9.10 -5.24
C GLN A 106 -8.51 7.85 -4.42
N ILE A 107 -7.40 7.86 -3.70
CA ILE A 107 -6.98 6.80 -2.78
C ILE A 107 -7.19 7.32 -1.36
N HIS A 108 -8.14 6.72 -0.66
CA HIS A 108 -8.42 7.04 0.74
C HIS A 108 -7.49 6.25 1.64
N LEU A 109 -6.78 6.94 2.53
CA LEU A 109 -5.89 6.32 3.50
C LEU A 109 -6.62 6.12 4.84
N ASP A 110 -6.19 5.14 5.64
CA ASP A 110 -6.72 4.93 7.00
C ASP A 110 -6.35 6.09 7.94
N ALA A 111 -5.18 6.70 7.72
CA ALA A 111 -4.74 7.89 8.43
C ALA A 111 -3.97 8.83 7.48
N GLY A 112 -4.14 10.14 7.69
CA GLY A 112 -3.47 11.18 6.91
C GLY A 112 -4.30 11.73 5.77
N LYS A 113 -3.62 12.38 4.81
CA LYS A 113 -4.26 13.05 3.68
C LYS A 113 -4.50 12.06 2.55
N ASP A 114 -5.73 12.03 2.03
CA ASP A 114 -6.08 11.29 0.83
C ASP A 114 -5.25 11.74 -0.37
N ILE A 115 -5.00 10.79 -1.27
CA ILE A 115 -4.20 11.03 -2.47
C ILE A 115 -5.14 11.21 -3.64
N GLU A 116 -4.90 12.25 -4.44
CA GLU A 116 -5.68 12.55 -5.64
C GLU A 116 -4.76 12.81 -6.82
N PHE A 117 -5.02 12.17 -7.95
CA PHE A 117 -4.32 12.44 -9.21
C PHE A 117 -5.23 12.30 -10.43
N THR A 118 -4.93 13.04 -11.50
CA THR A 118 -5.73 13.03 -12.74
C THR A 118 -5.22 11.97 -13.71
N HIS A 119 -6.12 11.10 -14.19
CA HIS A 119 -5.81 10.11 -15.22
C HIS A 119 -6.89 10.06 -16.30
N LEU A 120 -6.51 9.87 -17.57
CA LEU A 120 -7.46 9.83 -18.69
C LEU A 120 -8.40 8.61 -18.67
N LYS A 121 -7.97 7.54 -17.98
CA LYS A 121 -8.68 6.26 -17.85
C LYS A 121 -8.92 5.90 -16.37
N CYS A 122 -9.47 6.82 -15.59
CA CYS A 122 -9.66 6.66 -14.13
C CYS A 122 -10.31 5.33 -13.75
N ASP A 123 -11.39 4.91 -14.44
CA ASP A 123 -12.11 3.68 -14.10
C ASP A 123 -11.21 2.44 -14.17
N LYS A 124 -10.40 2.36 -15.22
CA LYS A 124 -9.50 1.22 -15.43
C LYS A 124 -8.34 1.23 -14.44
N VAL A 125 -7.80 2.41 -14.11
CA VAL A 125 -6.76 2.54 -13.08
C VAL A 125 -7.28 2.11 -11.71
N VAL A 126 -8.46 2.60 -11.31
CA VAL A 126 -9.11 2.21 -10.04
C VAL A 126 -9.35 0.70 -10.00
N ASN A 127 -9.80 0.09 -11.10
CA ASN A 127 -10.00 -1.37 -11.17
C ASN A 127 -8.69 -2.15 -10.98
N VAL A 128 -7.59 -1.72 -11.60
CA VAL A 128 -6.28 -2.37 -11.43
C VAL A 128 -5.79 -2.26 -9.99
N ILE A 129 -5.91 -1.08 -9.38
CA ILE A 129 -5.51 -0.87 -7.97
C ILE A 129 -6.35 -1.76 -7.03
N ASN A 130 -7.68 -1.74 -7.18
CA ASN A 130 -8.57 -2.55 -6.35
C ASN A 130 -8.28 -4.05 -6.51
N LYS A 131 -7.98 -4.51 -7.73
CA LYS A 131 -7.57 -5.89 -7.97
C LYS A 131 -6.24 -6.21 -7.24
N ALA A 132 -5.24 -5.35 -7.37
CA ALA A 132 -3.95 -5.55 -6.68
C ALA A 132 -4.09 -5.58 -5.15
N ILE A 133 -4.94 -4.72 -4.58
CA ILE A 133 -5.24 -4.71 -3.14
C ILE A 133 -5.97 -5.99 -2.71
N ASN A 134 -6.89 -6.50 -3.54
CA ASN A 134 -7.61 -7.75 -3.24
C ASN A 134 -6.73 -8.99 -3.36
N ASP A 135 -5.82 -9.01 -4.35
CA ASP A 135 -4.86 -10.10 -4.57
C ASP A 135 -3.72 -10.10 -3.54
N TYR A 136 -3.61 -9.05 -2.71
CA TYR A 136 -2.61 -8.94 -1.65
C TYR A 136 -2.88 -9.93 -0.51
N LYS A 137 -2.08 -11.00 -0.45
CA LYS A 137 -2.24 -12.13 0.50
C LYS A 137 -1.52 -11.97 1.84
N TYR A 138 -0.82 -10.86 2.10
CA TYR A 138 -0.08 -10.63 3.35
C TYR A 138 -0.84 -9.68 4.28
N PRO A 139 -0.68 -9.84 5.61
CA PRO A 139 -1.79 -9.68 6.50
C PRO A 139 -2.24 -8.23 6.50
N LYS A 140 -3.47 -8.02 6.00
CA LYS A 140 -4.36 -7.09 6.67
C LYS A 140 -4.24 -7.48 8.14
N VAL A 141 -3.55 -6.66 8.95
CA VAL A 141 -3.82 -6.67 10.39
C VAL A 141 -5.34 -6.62 10.41
N LYS A 142 -5.97 -7.74 10.80
CA LYS A 142 -7.41 -7.79 10.91
C LYS A 142 -7.71 -6.53 11.70
N LYS A 143 -8.46 -5.58 11.11
CA LYS A 143 -9.27 -4.71 11.93
C LYS A 143 -10.00 -5.73 12.79
N ILE A 144 -9.56 -5.85 14.03
CA ILE A 144 -10.37 -6.42 15.09
C ILE A 144 -11.62 -5.60 14.90
N GLU A 145 -12.62 -6.22 14.26
CA GLU A 145 -13.97 -5.73 14.35
C GLU A 145 -14.10 -5.52 15.85
N LYS A 146 -14.23 -4.24 16.23
CA LYS A 146 -14.70 -3.92 17.56
C LYS A 146 -16.08 -4.57 17.60
N GLU A 147 -16.13 -5.86 17.91
CA GLU A 147 -17.14 -6.36 18.81
C GLU A 147 -17.15 -5.31 19.92
N GLU A 148 -18.30 -4.67 20.05
CA GLU A 148 -18.63 -3.84 21.18
C GLU A 148 -18.48 -4.70 22.43
N VAL A 149 -17.24 -4.84 22.91
CA VAL A 149 -16.97 -5.28 24.26
C VAL A 149 -17.45 -4.12 25.10
N LYS A 150 -18.69 -4.27 25.57
CA LYS A 150 -19.22 -3.51 26.69
C LYS A 150 -18.11 -3.40 27.72
N ALA A 151 -17.75 -2.16 28.03
CA ALA A 151 -16.88 -1.84 29.13
C ALA A 151 -17.45 -2.48 30.41
N THR A 152 -16.73 -3.46 30.93
CA THR A 152 -16.70 -3.76 32.36
C THR A 152 -15.24 -3.89 32.73
N ASP A 153 -14.73 -2.84 33.37
CA ASP A 153 -13.58 -2.90 34.27
C ASP A 153 -13.73 -4.12 35.18
N GLU A 154 -12.81 -5.06 35.07
CA GLU A 154 -12.16 -5.72 36.20
C GLU A 154 -10.95 -6.49 35.65
N GLN A 155 -9.74 -6.03 35.99
CA GLN A 155 -8.50 -6.74 35.71
C GLN A 155 -8.43 -7.97 36.63
N ASP A 156 -9.08 -9.05 36.22
CA ASP A 156 -8.92 -10.35 36.86
C ASP A 156 -7.63 -11.03 36.37
N PRO A 157 -6.66 -11.30 37.27
CA PRO A 157 -5.42 -12.00 36.93
C PRO A 157 -5.65 -13.36 36.27
N ILE A 158 -6.76 -14.03 36.56
CA ILE A 158 -7.08 -15.34 35.96
C ILE A 158 -7.39 -15.16 34.48
N SER A 159 -8.20 -14.16 34.12
CA SER A 159 -8.51 -13.80 32.73
C SER A 159 -7.26 -13.44 31.92
N GLU A 160 -6.28 -12.78 32.55
CA GLU A 160 -5.01 -12.44 31.90
C GLU A 160 -4.10 -13.67 31.71
N ILE A 161 -4.11 -14.63 32.64
CA ILE A 161 -3.38 -15.91 32.50
C ILE A 161 -3.99 -16.78 31.38
N GLU A 162 -5.33 -16.82 31.26
CA GLU A 162 -6.01 -17.51 30.16
C GLU A 162 -5.66 -16.89 28.79
N ARG A 163 -5.58 -15.56 28.74
CA ARG A 163 -5.12 -14.83 27.54
C ARG A 163 -3.70 -15.23 27.15
N LEU A 164 -2.78 -15.28 28.11
CA LEU A 164 -1.40 -15.72 27.90
C LEU A 164 -1.33 -17.19 27.44
N GLY A 165 -2.17 -18.07 27.99
CA GLY A 165 -2.25 -19.48 27.60
C GLY A 165 -2.64 -19.65 26.12
N SER A 166 -3.67 -18.92 25.67
CA SER A 166 -4.08 -18.91 24.25
C SER A 166 -2.96 -18.41 23.33
N LEU A 167 -2.13 -17.44 23.76
CA LEU A 167 -1.01 -16.94 22.96
C LEU A 167 0.10 -18.00 22.81
N PHE A 168 0.37 -18.75 23.88
CA PHE A 168 1.34 -19.84 23.87
C PHE A 168 0.87 -21.02 22.99
N GLU A 169 -0.38 -21.46 23.11
CA GLU A 169 -0.95 -22.54 22.29
C GLU A 169 -0.90 -22.23 20.78
N LYS A 170 -1.08 -20.95 20.43
CA LYS A 170 -0.99 -20.45 19.05
C LYS A 170 0.46 -20.26 18.57
N LYS A 171 1.46 -20.61 19.39
CA LYS A 171 2.89 -20.44 19.12
C LYS A 171 3.28 -18.99 18.79
N LEU A 172 2.57 -18.03 19.39
CA LEU A 172 2.82 -16.59 19.20
C LEU A 172 3.84 -16.03 20.18
N ILE A 173 4.04 -16.74 21.30
CA ILE A 173 5.07 -16.46 22.30
C ILE A 173 5.80 -17.77 22.61
N THR A 174 7.06 -17.66 23.04
CA THR A 174 7.83 -18.82 23.48
C THR A 174 7.41 -19.26 24.89
N GLU A 175 7.79 -20.48 25.28
CA GLU A 175 7.54 -20.99 26.63
C GLU A 175 8.22 -20.12 27.71
N GLU A 176 9.40 -19.59 27.39
CA GLU A 176 10.17 -18.70 28.27
C GLU A 176 9.43 -17.36 28.46
N GLU A 177 8.90 -16.77 27.38
CA GLU A 177 8.11 -15.54 27.42
C GLU A 177 6.79 -15.74 28.16
N PHE A 178 6.12 -16.87 27.93
CA PHE A 178 4.90 -17.24 28.65
C PHE A 178 5.14 -17.33 30.16
N ASN A 179 6.19 -18.03 30.59
CA ASN A 179 6.52 -18.17 32.00
C ASN A 179 6.90 -16.83 32.65
N LEU A 180 7.65 -15.96 31.95
CA LEU A 180 7.99 -14.63 32.44
C LEU A 180 6.75 -13.74 32.63
N LEU A 181 5.83 -13.74 31.65
CA LEU A 181 4.62 -12.92 31.71
C LEU A 181 3.62 -13.46 32.73
N LYS A 182 3.44 -14.78 32.80
CA LYS A 182 2.61 -15.44 33.81
C LYS A 182 3.09 -15.10 35.22
N ASN A 183 4.40 -15.17 35.48
CA ASN A 183 4.96 -14.83 36.78
C ASN A 183 4.82 -13.34 37.12
N LYS A 184 4.83 -12.44 36.14
CA LYS A 184 4.55 -11.01 36.38
C LYS A 184 3.10 -10.76 36.79
N VAL A 185 2.16 -11.49 36.20
CA VAL A 185 0.73 -11.40 36.56
C VAL A 185 0.49 -11.98 37.94
N ILE A 186 1.11 -13.14 38.25
CA ILE A 186 0.98 -13.80 39.57
C ILE A 186 1.67 -13.02 40.69
N ASN A 187 2.84 -12.41 40.44
CA ASN A 187 3.56 -11.63 41.44
C ASN A 187 3.09 -10.15 41.53
N GLY A 188 2.19 -9.74 40.64
CA GLY A 188 1.53 -8.43 40.67
C GLY A 188 0.21 -8.42 41.45
N LEU A 189 -0.20 -9.58 41.96
CA LEU A 189 -1.29 -9.82 42.91
C LEU A 189 -0.83 -9.57 44.35
#